data_AF-A0A9W7BMI4-F1
#
_entry.id   AF-A0A9W7BMI4-F1
#
_cell.length_a   1.000
_cell.length_b   1.000
_cell.length_c   1.000
_cell.angle_alpha   90.00
_cell.angle_beta   90.00
_cell.angle_gamma   90.00
#
_symmetry.space_group_name_H-M   'P 1'
#
loop_
_entity.id
_entity.type
_entity.pdbx_description
1 polymer ?
#
loop_
_entity_poly.entity_id
_entity_poly.type
_entity_poly.pdbx_seq_one_letter_code
_entity_poly.pdbx_strand_id
1 'polypeptide(L)'
;MYEIFGKYGSLRQIRLGSSNDTRGTAFVIFDDIYDAKSAVDHLSGFNVGGRYIVVLYYQPKKNVNRLGMEVKKAQIEDLKKEVEASATN
;
A
#
# COMPACT_ATOMS: atom_id res chain seq x y z
N MET A 1 -1.86 9.01 -8.17
CA MET A 1 -1.58 8.78 -6.73
C MET A 1 -2.09 9.91 -5.87
N TYR A 2 -1.68 11.16 -6.08
CA TYR A 2 -2.21 12.30 -5.33
C TYR A 2 -3.74 12.41 -5.41
N GLU A 3 -4.36 12.16 -6.56
CA GLU A 3 -5.82 12.21 -6.71
C GLU A 3 -6.58 11.05 -6.05
N ILE A 4 -5.94 9.89 -5.91
CA ILE A 4 -6.56 8.71 -5.31
C ILE A 4 -6.52 8.84 -3.79
N PHE A 5 -5.34 9.12 -3.25
CA PHE A 5 -5.14 9.25 -1.81
C PHE A 5 -5.63 10.60 -1.27
N GLY A 6 -5.65 11.65 -2.08
CA GLY A 6 -6.10 12.99 -1.69
C GLY A 6 -7.61 13.11 -1.49
N LYS A 7 -8.41 12.14 -1.96
CA LYS A 7 -9.85 12.06 -1.64
C LYS A 7 -10.12 11.68 -0.18
N TYR A 8 -9.18 10.99 0.45
CA TYR A 8 -9.32 10.53 1.84
C TYR A 8 -8.80 11.53 2.86
N GLY A 9 -7.95 12.47 2.45
CA GLY A 9 -7.34 13.40 3.39
C GLY A 9 -6.21 14.23 2.82
N SER A 10 -5.68 15.12 3.67
CA SER A 10 -4.55 15.98 3.32
C SER A 10 -3.25 15.18 3.30
N LEU A 11 -2.59 15.21 2.14
CA LEU A 11 -1.33 14.51 1.90
C LEU A 11 -0.13 15.39 2.22
N ARG A 12 0.74 14.95 3.14
CA ARG A 12 2.00 15.63 3.45
C ARG A 12 3.05 15.39 2.38
N GLN A 13 3.25 14.13 2.01
CA GLN A 13 4.30 13.72 1.07
C GLN A 13 4.00 12.35 0.48
N ILE A 14 4.35 12.15 -0.78
CA ILE A 14 4.40 10.82 -1.40
C ILE A 14 5.83 10.55 -1.84
N ARG A 15 6.38 9.40 -1.43
CA ARG A 15 7.70 8.91 -1.86
C ARG A 15 7.51 7.66 -2.70
N LEU A 16 7.86 7.75 -3.97
CA LEU A 16 7.83 6.62 -4.89
C LEU A 16 9.18 5.91 -4.87
N GLY A 17 9.17 4.58 -4.81
CA GLY A 17 10.39 3.78 -4.98
C GLY A 17 10.89 3.86 -6.42
N SER A 18 12.06 4.48 -6.64
CA SER A 18 12.65 4.65 -7.97
C SER A 18 13.67 3.56 -8.35
N SER A 19 14.16 2.77 -7.40
CA SER A 19 15.12 1.69 -7.66
C SER A 19 14.43 0.43 -8.19
N ASN A 20 15.15 -0.41 -8.94
CA ASN A 20 14.61 -1.66 -9.49
C ASN A 20 13.99 -2.57 -8.41
N ASP A 21 14.59 -2.67 -7.22
CA ASP A 21 14.06 -3.45 -6.10
C ASP A 21 12.81 -2.86 -5.44
N THR A 22 12.62 -1.53 -5.57
CA THR A 22 11.51 -0.77 -4.96
C THR A 22 10.46 -0.35 -5.99
N ARG A 23 10.62 -0.74 -7.26
CA ARG A 23 9.72 -0.32 -8.33
C ARG A 23 8.37 -0.98 -8.11
N GLY A 24 7.35 -0.17 -7.85
CA GLY A 24 6.00 -0.63 -7.49
C GLY A 24 5.69 -0.55 -6.00
N THR A 25 6.60 -0.04 -5.16
CA THR A 25 6.30 0.37 -3.78
C THR A 25 6.29 1.89 -3.65
N ALA A 26 5.45 2.41 -2.76
CA ALA A 26 5.33 3.83 -2.47
C ALA A 26 5.02 4.02 -1.00
N PHE A 27 5.51 5.11 -0.43
CA PHE A 27 5.13 5.58 0.90
C PHE A 27 4.26 6.83 0.76
N VAL A 28 3.09 6.80 1.40
CA VAL A 28 2.17 7.92 1.45
C VAL A 28 2.12 8.40 2.90
N ILE A 29 2.36 9.69 3.11
CA ILE A 29 2.33 10.33 4.41
C ILE A 29 1.13 11.28 4.43
N PHE A 30 0.19 11.02 5.34
CA PHE A 30 -0.96 11.86 5.62
C PHE A 30 -0.69 12.82 6.78
N ASP A 31 -1.45 13.91 6.84
CA ASP A 31 -1.43 14.84 7.97
C ASP A 31 -2.18 14.31 9.19
N ASP A 32 -3.27 13.56 8.96
CA ASP A 32 -4.11 12.94 10.00
C ASP A 32 -4.02 11.40 9.96
N ILE A 33 -4.04 10.78 11.14
CA ILE A 33 -4.06 9.33 11.33
C ILE A 33 -5.41 8.71 10.94
N TYR A 34 -6.52 9.44 11.13
CA TYR A 34 -7.86 8.97 10.75
C TYR A 34 -8.00 8.86 9.23
N ASP A 35 -7.46 9.83 8.49
CA ASP A 35 -7.42 9.81 7.02
C ASP A 35 -6.61 8.62 6.50
N ALA A 36 -5.46 8.36 7.13
CA ALA A 36 -4.62 7.20 6.80
C ALA A 36 -5.35 5.87 7.04
N LYS A 37 -6.15 5.78 8.11
CA LYS A 37 -6.94 4.58 8.40
C LYS A 37 -8.01 4.34 7.35
N SER A 38 -8.79 5.37 7.05
CA SER A 38 -9.82 5.30 6.01
C SER A 38 -9.21 4.93 4.66
N ALA A 39 -8.05 5.49 4.31
CA ALA A 39 -7.35 5.15 3.07
C ALA A 39 -6.91 3.67 3.03
N VAL A 40 -6.39 3.11 4.13
CA VAL A 40 -5.98 1.69 4.19
C VAL A 40 -7.18 0.76 3.96
N ASP A 41 -8.30 1.04 4.63
CA ASP A 41 -9.48 0.17 4.58
C ASP A 41 -10.16 0.22 3.20
N HIS A 42 -10.20 1.39 2.54
CA HIS A 42 -10.91 1.56 1.26
C HIS A 42 -10.03 1.37 0.02
N LEU A 43 -8.71 1.57 0.12
CA LEU A 43 -7.81 1.41 -1.04
C LEU A 43 -7.16 0.04 -1.11
N SER A 44 -7.29 -0.79 -0.08
CA SER A 44 -6.88 -2.19 -0.16
C SER A 44 -7.78 -2.94 -1.13
N GLY A 45 -7.18 -3.42 -2.23
CA GLY A 45 -7.90 -4.04 -3.34
C GLY A 45 -8.52 -3.07 -4.34
N PHE A 46 -8.10 -1.80 -4.32
CA PHE A 46 -8.46 -0.86 -5.37
C PHE A 46 -7.67 -1.14 -6.66
N ASN A 47 -8.34 -1.14 -7.81
CA ASN A 47 -7.69 -1.33 -9.11
C ASN A 47 -7.14 0.01 -9.62
N VAL A 48 -5.81 0.11 -9.72
CA VAL A 48 -5.11 1.25 -10.29
C VAL A 48 -4.40 0.81 -11.56
N GLY A 49 -4.93 1.21 -12.71
CA GLY A 49 -4.29 0.97 -14.01
C GLY A 49 -4.16 -0.53 -14.37
N GLY A 50 -5.15 -1.34 -14.00
CA GLY A 50 -5.17 -2.79 -14.26
C GLY A 50 -4.41 -3.61 -13.22
N ARG A 51 -4.05 -3.02 -12.07
CA ARG A 51 -3.37 -3.70 -10.96
C ARG A 51 -4.02 -3.36 -9.64
N TYR A 52 -4.30 -4.38 -8.84
CA TYR A 52 -4.79 -4.19 -7.48
C TYR A 52 -3.66 -3.73 -6.57
N ILE A 53 -3.91 -2.65 -5.84
CA ILE A 53 -2.98 -2.14 -4.83
C ILE A 53 -3.35 -2.67 -3.46
N VAL A 54 -2.33 -2.88 -2.62
CA VAL A 54 -2.48 -3.23 -1.21
C VAL A 54 -1.85 -2.11 -0.41
N VAL A 55 -2.58 -1.58 0.56
CA VAL A 55 -2.13 -0.47 1.40
C VAL A 55 -1.90 -1.00 2.81
N LEU A 56 -0.74 -0.67 3.39
CA LEU A 56 -0.34 -1.15 4.71
C LEU A 56 0.20 0.02 5.55
N TYR A 57 -0.01 -0.06 6.87
CA TYR A 57 0.58 0.90 7.80
C TYR A 57 2.11 0.81 7.82
N TYR A 58 2.75 1.97 7.78
CA TYR A 58 4.18 2.08 7.97
C TYR A 58 4.58 1.75 9.42
N GLN A 59 5.52 0.82 9.59
CA GLN A 59 6.05 0.42 10.90
C GLN A 59 7.56 0.67 10.95
N PRO A 60 8.03 1.73 11.64
CA PRO A 60 9.45 2.08 11.69
C PRO A 60 10.31 1.17 12.58
N LYS A 61 9.75 0.32 13.45
CA LYS A 61 10.50 -0.32 14.56
C LYS A 61 10.34 -1.83 14.79
N LYS A 62 9.81 -2.63 13.86
CA LYS A 62 9.94 -4.10 13.96
C LYS A 62 10.42 -4.69 12.63
N ASN A 63 11.70 -5.07 12.63
CA ASN A 63 12.34 -5.98 11.68
C ASN A 63 12.50 -5.44 10.26
N VAL A 64 13.40 -4.47 10.07
CA VAL A 64 14.12 -4.26 8.79
C VAL A 64 15.20 -5.35 8.59
N ASN A 65 14.87 -6.60 8.89
CA ASN A 65 15.62 -7.74 8.40
C ASN A 65 15.07 -8.02 7.00
N ARG A 66 15.94 -8.26 6.02
CA ARG A 66 15.58 -8.63 4.64
C ARG A 66 14.45 -9.69 4.59
N LEU A 67 14.49 -10.61 5.55
CA LEU A 67 13.47 -11.64 5.82
C LEU A 67 12.06 -11.09 6.11
N GLY A 68 11.93 -10.00 6.86
CA GLY A 68 10.63 -9.39 7.17
C GLY A 68 9.98 -8.72 5.96
N MET A 69 10.79 -8.22 5.02
CA MET A 69 10.30 -7.70 3.74
C MET A 69 9.89 -8.82 2.79
N GLU A 70 10.59 -9.96 2.79
CA GLU A 70 10.22 -11.14 2.01
C GLU A 70 8.93 -11.79 2.54
N VAL A 71 8.79 -11.97 3.86
CA VAL A 71 7.55 -12.49 4.46
C VAL A 71 6.39 -11.54 4.18
N LYS A 72 6.61 -10.22 4.28
CA LYS A 72 5.59 -9.23 3.90
C LYS A 72 5.29 -9.25 2.40
N LYS A 73 6.28 -9.46 1.53
CA LYS A 73 6.06 -9.62 0.09
C LYS A 73 5.22 -10.86 -0.19
N ALA A 74 5.51 -11.99 0.44
CA ALA A 74 4.73 -13.22 0.32
C ALA A 74 3.30 -13.02 0.81
N GLN A 75 3.11 -12.40 1.98
CA GLN A 75 1.78 -12.03 2.46
C GLN A 75 1.06 -11.07 1.51
N ILE A 76 1.74 -10.06 0.96
CA ILE A 76 1.16 -9.16 -0.03
C ILE A 76 0.78 -9.92 -1.31
N GLU A 77 1.56 -10.93 -1.71
CA GLU A 77 1.24 -11.77 -2.86
C GLU A 77 0.04 -12.67 -2.61
N ASP A 78 -0.06 -13.27 -1.41
CA ASP A 78 -1.23 -14.05 -1.01
C ASP A 78 -2.48 -13.18 -0.87
N LEU A 79 -2.38 -12.01 -0.22
CA LEU A 79 -3.47 -11.04 -0.16
C LEU A 79 -3.86 -10.55 -1.56
N LYS A 80 -2.90 -10.37 -2.48
CA LYS A 80 -3.21 -10.02 -3.87
C LYS A 80 -3.99 -11.14 -4.56
N LYS A 81 -3.58 -12.40 -4.39
CA LYS A 81 -4.30 -13.56 -4.94
C LYS A 81 -5.70 -13.69 -4.35
N GLU A 82 -5.87 -13.49 -3.06
CA GLU A 82 -7.18 -13.50 -2.39
C GLU A 82 -8.09 -12.38 -2.88
N VAL A 83 -7.56 -11.16 -2.98
CA VAL A 83 -8.30 -10.00 -3.49
C VAL A 83 -8.68 -10.21 -4.96
N GLU A 84 -7.76 -10.69 -5.79
CA GLU A 84 -8.02 -11.03 -7.19
C GLU A 84 -9.09 -12.14 -7.34
N ALA A 85 -9.05 -13.16 -6.48
CA ALA A 85 -10.05 -14.22 -6.44
C ALA A 85 -11.43 -13.72 -5.98
N SER A 86 -11.47 -12.82 -5.00
CA SER A 86 -12.71 -12.23 -4.49
C SER A 86 -13.38 -11.24 -5.45
N ALA A 87 -12.60 -10.60 -6.33
CA ALA A 87 -13.12 -9.67 -7.34
C ALA A 87 -13.64 -10.35 -8.62
N THR A 88 -13.47 -11.68 -8.75
CA THR A 88 -13.83 -12.45 -9.96
C THR A 88 -15.11 -13.29 -9.79
N ASN A 89 -15.76 -13.26 -8.61
CA ASN A 89 -17.05 -13.92 -8.36
C ASN A 89 -18.22 -12.94 -8.33
#